data_AF-A0A7L1X565-F1
#
_entry.id   AF-A0A7L1X565-F1
#
_cell.length_a   1.000
_cell.length_b   1.000
_cell.length_c   1.000
_cell.angle_alpha   90.00
_cell.angle_beta   90.00
_cell.angle_gamma   90.00
#
_symmetry.space_group_name_H-M   'P 1'
#
loop_
_entity.id
_entity.type
_entity.pdbx_description
1 polymer ?
#
loop_
_entity_poly.entity_id
_entity_poly.type
_entity_poly.pdbx_seq_one_letter_code
_entity_poly.pdbx_strand_id
1 'polypeptide(L)'
;VSKQVLERVLRELQPLCTAEQRFIEKFFQLSQDAADPQVLEVTGHRAMPLPISLLALLFFLRLEEPVTWLLSEIFSCLEPELRGFLDVCNKFHPFGCLQVLVTLSDSIFEKWGSSSALPSSFLNTVLGNMLLLAKSSFNKCIGTLCKDIEEAKMPSKMKGGILPSVSRFEEFVEFSEEMFRTARRRGELDKAHLRLASSVFSSIDSLSSANLKVNTDMVMMENFYHIHCFLCRKKINCLEGKKREAKQRYSEHMEKYVIKYLGQPLEKLNHFFEGVKARVAQGVKEEEVSFQLAYSKQELRKVIEKYPGKEVKRALETLYKKIHKYLSPEENLLPVVWHAMEQEFIRQYQEFEDLIQRCYAGSGITMDFTMEDLLSYFNSITLS
;
A
#
# COMPACT_ATOMS: atom_id res chain seq x y z
N VAL A 1 9.74 -18.92 -15.44
CA VAL A 1 10.93 -19.80 -15.48
C VAL A 1 11.41 -20.18 -14.07
N SER A 2 11.78 -19.23 -13.20
CA SER A 2 12.31 -19.55 -11.86
C SER A 2 11.40 -20.41 -10.96
N LYS A 3 10.07 -20.24 -10.99
CA LYS A 3 9.12 -21.03 -10.17
C LYS A 3 9.15 -22.51 -10.57
N GLN A 4 8.97 -22.78 -11.87
CA GLN A 4 8.99 -24.15 -12.40
C GLN A 4 10.34 -24.85 -12.17
N VAL A 5 11.46 -24.11 -12.26
CA VAL A 5 12.79 -24.67 -11.98
C VAL A 5 12.93 -24.99 -10.50
N LEU A 6 12.53 -24.10 -9.59
CA LEU A 6 12.57 -24.34 -8.15
C LEU A 6 11.66 -25.52 -7.76
N GLU A 7 10.43 -25.59 -8.28
CA GLU A 7 9.52 -26.73 -8.06
C GLU A 7 10.14 -28.04 -8.53
N ARG A 8 10.80 -28.04 -9.69
CA ARG A 8 11.50 -29.22 -10.21
C ARG A 8 12.65 -29.64 -9.30
N VAL A 9 13.53 -28.71 -8.91
CA VAL A 9 14.63 -28.99 -7.98
C VAL A 9 14.11 -29.59 -6.68
N LEU A 10 13.07 -29.01 -6.08
CA LEU A 10 12.45 -29.52 -4.85
C LEU A 10 11.77 -30.88 -5.03
N ARG A 11 11.30 -31.21 -6.24
CA ARG A 11 10.71 -32.51 -6.57
C ARG A 11 11.77 -33.60 -6.72
N GLU A 12 12.90 -33.30 -7.35
CA GLU A 12 13.99 -34.25 -7.57
C GLU A 12 14.84 -34.50 -6.30
N LEU A 13 15.03 -33.48 -5.45
CA LEU A 13 15.78 -33.64 -4.19
C LEU A 13 15.09 -34.57 -3.20
N GLN A 14 13.76 -34.55 -3.18
CA GLN A 14 12.99 -35.31 -2.21
C GLN A 14 13.22 -36.83 -2.25
N PRO A 15 13.04 -37.53 -3.39
CA PRO A 15 13.24 -38.98 -3.44
C PRO A 15 14.68 -39.36 -3.11
N LEU A 16 15.67 -38.54 -3.47
CA LEU A 16 17.08 -38.79 -3.18
C LEU A 16 17.36 -38.77 -1.67
N CYS A 17 17.01 -37.67 -0.99
CA CYS A 17 17.22 -37.56 0.45
C CYS A 17 16.39 -38.58 1.24
N THR A 18 15.17 -38.88 0.77
CA THR A 18 14.30 -39.88 1.43
C THR A 18 14.82 -41.30 1.26
N ALA A 19 15.35 -41.65 0.08
CA ALA A 19 15.93 -42.97 -0.16
C ALA A 19 17.18 -43.19 0.69
N GLU A 20 18.05 -42.19 0.78
CA GLU A 20 19.28 -42.26 1.58
C GLU A 20 18.96 -42.35 3.08
N GLN A 21 18.01 -41.54 3.56
CA GLN A 21 17.57 -41.60 4.96
C GLN A 21 17.04 -43.00 5.31
N ARG A 22 16.17 -43.58 4.47
CA ARG A 22 15.65 -44.95 4.68
C ARG A 22 16.75 -46.01 4.59
N PHE A 23 17.74 -45.81 3.73
CA PHE A 23 18.88 -46.72 3.63
C PHE A 23 19.69 -46.73 4.93
N ILE A 24 20.03 -45.55 5.48
CA ILE A 24 20.76 -45.42 6.75
C ILE A 24 19.96 -46.01 7.91
N GLU A 25 18.68 -45.66 8.02
CA GLU A 25 17.78 -46.20 9.05
C GLU A 25 17.71 -47.73 9.01
N LYS A 26 17.60 -48.31 7.81
CA LYS A 26 17.56 -49.77 7.60
C LYS A 26 18.91 -50.45 7.83
N PHE A 27 19.99 -49.86 7.34
CA PHE A 27 21.35 -50.43 7.42
C PHE A 27 21.82 -50.52 8.88
N PHE A 28 21.51 -49.49 9.69
CA PHE A 28 21.86 -49.46 11.11
C PHE A 28 20.77 -50.01 12.04
N GLN A 29 19.67 -50.56 11.50
CA GLN A 29 18.54 -51.14 12.26
C GLN A 29 17.96 -50.17 13.31
N LEU A 30 17.77 -48.89 12.92
CA LEU A 30 17.30 -47.83 13.82
C LEU A 30 15.77 -47.72 13.89
N SER A 31 15.07 -48.58 13.17
CA SER A 31 13.61 -48.69 13.18
C SER A 31 13.14 -49.26 14.54
N GLN A 32 12.14 -48.62 15.15
CA GLN A 32 11.57 -48.90 16.48
C GLN A 32 10.92 -50.29 16.70
N ASP A 33 11.36 -51.36 16.04
CA ASP A 33 11.00 -52.74 16.42
C ASP A 33 12.04 -53.31 17.39
N ALA A 34 12.33 -52.55 18.45
CA ALA A 34 13.06 -53.03 19.62
C ALA A 34 12.07 -53.33 20.74
N ALA A 35 11.14 -54.25 20.48
CA ALA A 35 10.28 -54.83 21.53
C ALA A 35 10.67 -56.27 21.89
N ASP A 36 11.83 -56.78 21.44
CA ASP A 36 12.35 -58.05 21.96
C ASP A 36 13.90 -58.06 22.03
N PRO A 37 14.51 -58.01 23.22
CA PRO A 37 15.94 -58.20 23.39
C PRO A 37 16.27 -59.70 23.43
N GLN A 38 15.96 -60.46 22.37
CA GLN A 38 16.30 -61.88 22.29
C GLN A 38 16.67 -62.35 20.88
N VAL A 39 17.69 -61.78 20.24
CA VAL A 39 18.51 -62.55 19.29
C VAL A 39 19.97 -62.07 19.33
N LEU A 40 20.68 -62.47 20.37
CA LEU A 40 22.10 -62.82 20.22
C LEU A 40 22.39 -64.04 21.10
N GLU A 41 21.58 -65.09 20.95
CA GLU A 41 22.01 -66.41 21.40
C GLU A 41 23.04 -66.94 20.40
N VAL A 42 24.26 -67.00 20.94
CA VAL A 42 25.43 -67.74 20.51
C VAL A 42 25.05 -69.08 19.84
N THR A 43 24.99 -69.11 18.50
CA THR A 43 25.30 -70.35 17.77
C THR A 43 26.81 -70.44 17.67
N GLY A 44 27.38 -71.33 18.48
CA GLY A 44 28.81 -71.51 18.63
C GLY A 44 29.50 -71.77 17.29
N HIS A 45 30.38 -70.85 16.90
CA HIS A 45 31.68 -71.14 16.33
C HIS A 45 32.56 -69.88 16.44
N ARG A 46 33.54 -69.94 17.35
CA ARG A 46 34.76 -69.11 17.42
C ARG A 46 34.59 -67.64 16.98
N ALA A 47 33.93 -66.84 17.81
CA ALA A 47 33.85 -65.40 17.62
C ALA A 47 35.22 -64.74 17.84
N MET A 48 35.76 -64.11 16.79
CA MET A 48 36.72 -63.02 16.97
C MET A 48 35.97 -61.87 17.64
N PRO A 49 36.50 -61.25 18.71
CA PRO A 49 35.86 -60.09 19.30
C PRO A 49 35.86 -58.96 18.27
N LEU A 50 34.67 -58.51 17.87
CA LEU A 50 34.53 -57.30 17.07
C LEU A 50 35.20 -56.16 17.86
N PRO A 51 36.02 -55.29 17.24
CA PRO A 51 36.73 -54.25 17.97
C PRO A 51 35.76 -53.42 18.80
N ILE A 52 36.11 -53.11 20.05
CA ILE A 52 35.31 -52.28 20.98
C ILE A 52 34.90 -50.95 20.31
N SER A 53 35.72 -50.45 19.37
CA SER A 53 35.44 -49.27 18.54
C SER A 53 34.21 -49.42 17.65
N LEU A 54 33.98 -50.61 17.05
CA LEU A 54 32.80 -50.91 16.23
C LEU A 54 31.54 -51.07 17.09
N LEU A 55 31.67 -51.67 18.27
CA LEU A 55 30.59 -51.78 19.25
C LEU A 55 30.18 -50.41 19.83
N ALA A 56 31.16 -49.55 20.10
CA ALA A 56 30.93 -48.16 20.51
C ALA A 56 30.26 -47.35 19.40
N LEU A 57 30.68 -47.55 18.14
CA LEU A 57 30.04 -46.92 16.98
C LEU A 57 28.57 -47.37 16.86
N LEU A 58 28.30 -48.67 16.97
CA LEU A 58 26.95 -49.25 16.94
C LEU A 58 26.06 -48.75 18.09
N PHE A 59 26.63 -48.52 19.28
CA PHE A 59 25.91 -47.94 20.42
C PHE A 59 25.64 -46.45 20.23
N PHE A 60 26.59 -45.71 19.63
CA PHE A 60 26.43 -44.29 19.28
C PHE A 60 25.37 -44.08 18.19
N LEU A 61 25.28 -45.02 17.24
CA LEU A 61 24.35 -44.97 16.11
C LEU A 61 22.89 -45.21 16.51
N ARG A 62 22.60 -45.74 17.71
CA ARG A 62 21.23 -46.06 18.19
C ARG A 62 20.35 -44.85 18.57
N LEU A 63 20.87 -43.63 18.47
CA LEU A 63 20.10 -42.39 18.69
C LEU A 63 19.48 -41.90 17.35
N GLU A 64 18.43 -41.08 17.39
CA GLU A 64 17.92 -40.41 16.16
C GLU A 64 18.87 -39.33 15.62
N GLU A 65 19.71 -38.74 16.49
CA GLU A 65 20.71 -37.71 16.17
C GLU A 65 21.86 -38.13 15.20
N PRO A 66 22.42 -39.35 15.23
CA PRO A 66 23.44 -39.80 14.28
C PRO A 66 22.95 -39.94 12.83
N VAL A 67 21.65 -40.18 12.59
CA VAL A 67 21.10 -40.28 11.22
C VAL A 67 21.11 -38.91 10.55
N THR A 68 20.67 -37.87 11.26
CA THR A 68 20.67 -36.50 10.74
C THR A 68 22.09 -35.97 10.58
N TRP A 69 23.00 -36.31 11.49
CA TRP A 69 24.42 -35.99 11.36
C TRP A 69 25.06 -36.67 10.14
N LEU A 70 24.85 -37.98 9.94
CA LEU A 70 25.42 -38.70 8.79
C LEU A 70 24.86 -38.18 7.46
N LEU A 71 23.55 -37.90 7.41
CA LEU A 71 22.92 -37.27 6.25
C LEU A 71 23.48 -35.86 6.00
N SER A 72 23.81 -35.11 7.05
CA SER A 72 24.43 -33.78 6.90
C SER A 72 25.84 -33.85 6.31
N GLU A 73 26.60 -34.92 6.57
CA GLU A 73 27.90 -35.14 5.93
C GLU A 73 27.75 -35.57 4.46
N ILE A 74 26.87 -36.54 4.19
CA ILE A 74 26.60 -37.05 2.82
C ILE A 74 26.06 -35.92 1.92
N PHE A 75 25.16 -35.10 2.45
CA PHE A 75 24.54 -33.98 1.75
C PHE A 75 25.09 -32.62 2.22
N SER A 76 26.36 -32.56 2.62
CA SER A 76 27.00 -31.33 3.12
C SER A 76 26.95 -30.16 2.15
N CYS A 77 26.91 -30.43 0.84
CA CYS A 77 26.76 -29.41 -0.21
C CYS A 77 25.32 -28.96 -0.45
N LEU A 78 24.31 -29.69 0.04
CA LEU A 78 22.91 -29.45 -0.33
C LEU A 78 22.42 -28.07 0.14
N GLU A 79 22.63 -27.76 1.41
CA GLU A 79 22.24 -26.48 2.01
C GLU A 79 22.94 -25.27 1.35
N PRO A 80 24.29 -25.24 1.19
CA PRO A 80 24.95 -24.11 0.55
C PRO A 80 24.60 -23.95 -0.94
N GLU A 81 24.48 -25.03 -1.71
CA GLU A 81 24.12 -24.97 -3.12
C GLU A 81 22.66 -24.51 -3.30
N LEU A 82 21.75 -25.02 -2.48
CA LEU A 82 20.35 -24.60 -2.51
C LEU A 82 20.21 -23.12 -2.14
N ARG A 83 20.95 -22.65 -1.14
CA ARG A 83 21.02 -21.22 -0.80
C ARG A 83 21.52 -20.38 -1.97
N GLY A 84 22.62 -20.78 -2.61
CA GLY A 84 23.16 -20.11 -3.80
C GLY A 84 22.14 -20.05 -4.94
N PHE A 85 21.42 -21.14 -5.18
CA PHE A 85 20.35 -21.21 -6.17
C PHE A 85 19.17 -20.27 -5.84
N LEU A 86 18.74 -20.21 -4.57
CA LEU A 86 17.70 -19.28 -4.14
C LEU A 86 18.13 -17.82 -4.32
N ASP A 87 19.40 -17.50 -4.06
CA ASP A 87 19.95 -16.16 -4.29
C ASP A 87 19.93 -15.76 -5.77
N VAL A 88 20.20 -16.70 -6.68
CA VAL A 88 20.05 -16.49 -8.12
C VAL A 88 18.58 -16.25 -8.48
N CYS A 89 17.66 -17.04 -7.94
CA CYS A 89 16.22 -16.86 -8.16
C CYS A 89 15.73 -15.49 -7.67
N ASN A 90 16.23 -15.03 -6.52
CA ASN A 90 15.88 -13.74 -5.93
C ASN A 90 16.32 -12.56 -6.82
N LYS A 91 17.43 -12.69 -7.56
CA LYS A 91 17.98 -11.63 -8.41
C LYS A 91 17.31 -11.51 -9.77
N PHE A 92 16.54 -12.51 -10.19
CA PHE A 92 15.94 -12.53 -11.53
C PHE A 92 14.87 -11.44 -11.74
N HIS A 93 14.17 -11.05 -10.67
CA HIS A 93 13.12 -10.03 -10.71
C HIS A 93 13.20 -9.18 -9.43
N PRO A 94 12.87 -7.87 -9.44
CA PRO A 94 12.86 -7.03 -8.23
C PRO A 94 12.08 -7.63 -7.06
N PHE A 95 11.05 -8.43 -7.37
CA PHE A 95 10.17 -9.12 -6.43
C PHE A 95 10.38 -10.65 -6.41
N GLY A 96 11.51 -11.15 -6.91
CA GLY A 96 11.80 -12.59 -7.02
C GLY A 96 11.72 -13.34 -5.68
N CYS A 97 11.98 -12.66 -4.57
CA CYS A 97 11.85 -13.23 -3.23
C CYS A 97 10.43 -13.69 -2.86
N LEU A 98 9.39 -13.03 -3.38
CA LEU A 98 7.99 -13.47 -3.18
C LEU A 98 7.77 -14.83 -3.84
N GLN A 99 8.27 -14.99 -5.06
CA GLN A 99 8.12 -16.22 -5.83
C GLN A 99 8.85 -17.39 -5.15
N VAL A 100 10.07 -17.16 -4.66
CA VAL A 100 10.82 -18.14 -3.86
C VAL A 100 10.05 -18.52 -2.59
N LEU A 101 9.53 -17.53 -1.85
CA LEU A 101 8.79 -17.74 -0.60
C LEU A 101 7.51 -18.57 -0.81
N VAL A 102 6.69 -18.22 -1.81
CA VAL A 102 5.45 -18.96 -2.13
C VAL A 102 5.79 -20.39 -2.51
N THR A 103 6.72 -20.56 -3.45
CA THR A 103 7.07 -21.88 -3.98
C THR A 103 7.60 -22.81 -2.89
N LEU A 104 8.48 -22.31 -2.01
CA LEU A 104 8.99 -23.08 -0.88
C LEU A 104 7.89 -23.39 0.15
N SER A 105 7.05 -22.41 0.50
CA SER A 105 5.97 -22.61 1.47
C SER A 105 4.95 -23.64 0.97
N ASP A 106 4.55 -23.57 -0.29
CA ASP A 106 3.59 -24.49 -0.89
C ASP A 106 4.20 -25.90 -0.99
N SER A 107 5.45 -26.02 -1.44
CA SER A 107 6.15 -27.30 -1.55
C SER A 107 6.29 -28.00 -0.20
N ILE A 108 6.62 -27.26 0.86
CA ILE A 108 6.71 -27.81 2.22
C ILE A 108 5.33 -28.25 2.73
N PHE A 109 4.29 -27.46 2.44
CA PHE A 109 2.94 -27.71 2.95
C PHE A 109 2.21 -28.87 2.25
N GLU A 110 2.26 -28.96 0.92
CA GLU A 110 1.68 -30.09 0.18
C GLU A 110 2.25 -31.44 0.66
N LYS A 111 3.53 -31.43 1.06
CA LYS A 111 4.26 -32.62 1.47
C LYS A 111 4.08 -32.95 2.96
N TRP A 112 3.93 -31.94 3.84
CA TRP A 112 3.64 -32.15 5.27
C TRP A 112 2.18 -32.45 5.59
N GLY A 113 1.23 -32.02 4.75
CA GLY A 113 -0.21 -32.23 4.99
C GLY A 113 -0.70 -33.67 4.88
N SER A 114 0.12 -34.61 4.41
CA SER A 114 -0.30 -35.98 4.08
C SER A 114 0.20 -37.07 5.03
N SER A 115 1.03 -36.75 6.03
CA SER A 115 1.44 -37.72 7.04
C SER A 115 1.76 -37.03 8.35
N SER A 116 0.86 -37.15 9.32
CA SER A 116 1.04 -36.71 10.71
C SER A 116 2.05 -37.59 11.48
N ALA A 117 2.79 -38.47 10.82
CA ALA A 117 3.61 -39.50 11.45
C ALA A 117 4.84 -39.89 10.61
N LEU A 118 5.59 -38.92 10.08
CA LEU A 118 6.99 -39.18 9.69
C LEU A 118 7.91 -38.42 10.65
N PRO A 119 8.94 -39.07 11.22
CA PRO A 119 9.98 -38.40 12.00
C PRO A 119 10.54 -37.20 11.22
N SER A 120 11.00 -36.16 11.91
CA SER A 120 11.59 -34.97 11.29
C SER A 120 12.73 -35.35 10.34
N SER A 121 12.40 -35.50 9.05
CA SER A 121 13.40 -35.89 8.04
C SER A 121 14.47 -34.82 7.90
N PHE A 122 15.71 -35.24 7.61
CA PHE A 122 16.83 -34.33 7.34
C PHE A 122 16.46 -33.24 6.32
N LEU A 123 15.77 -33.63 5.25
CA LEU A 123 15.32 -32.71 4.21
C LEU A 123 14.33 -31.66 4.74
N ASN A 124 13.43 -32.03 5.67
CA ASN A 124 12.50 -31.08 6.26
C ASN A 124 13.23 -30.00 7.07
N THR A 125 14.31 -30.36 7.76
CA THR A 125 15.17 -29.40 8.47
C THR A 125 15.84 -28.44 7.49
N VAL A 126 16.46 -28.97 6.43
CA VAL A 126 17.12 -28.14 5.39
C VAL A 126 16.10 -27.20 4.71
N LEU A 127 14.93 -27.72 4.30
CA LEU A 127 13.87 -26.91 3.69
C LEU A 127 13.28 -25.89 4.67
N GLY A 128 13.21 -26.22 5.95
CA GLY A 128 12.85 -25.28 7.03
C GLY A 128 13.83 -24.11 7.11
N ASN A 129 15.13 -24.37 7.10
CA ASN A 129 16.18 -23.35 7.06
C ASN A 129 16.06 -22.48 5.81
N MET A 130 15.86 -23.09 4.63
CA MET A 130 15.65 -22.36 3.38
C MET A 130 14.40 -21.48 3.41
N LEU A 131 13.30 -21.95 4.01
CA LEU A 131 12.10 -21.16 4.18
C LEU A 131 12.32 -19.97 5.11
N LEU A 132 13.10 -20.13 6.19
CA LEU A 132 13.49 -19.03 7.06
C LEU A 132 14.33 -17.98 6.31
N LEU A 133 15.29 -18.43 5.49
CA LEU A 133 16.07 -17.54 4.62
C LEU A 133 15.18 -16.80 3.62
N ALA A 134 14.25 -17.50 2.96
CA ALA A 134 13.30 -16.89 2.03
C ALA A 134 12.42 -15.83 2.70
N LYS A 135 11.92 -16.11 3.92
CA LYS A 135 11.17 -15.13 4.74
C LYS A 135 12.02 -13.92 5.11
N SER A 136 13.28 -14.14 5.50
CA SER A 136 14.22 -13.05 5.80
C SER A 136 14.46 -12.16 4.57
N SER A 137 14.69 -12.76 3.41
CA SER A 137 14.85 -12.05 2.13
C SER A 137 13.60 -11.26 1.74
N PHE A 138 12.41 -11.85 1.93
CA PHE A 138 11.14 -11.15 1.73
C PHE A 138 11.02 -9.92 2.65
N ASN A 139 11.22 -10.09 3.96
CA ASN A 139 11.14 -8.99 4.92
C ASN A 139 12.16 -7.88 4.62
N LYS A 140 13.38 -8.26 4.20
CA LYS A 140 14.40 -7.31 3.74
C LYS A 140 13.94 -6.55 2.50
N CYS A 141 13.37 -7.23 1.51
CA CYS A 141 12.82 -6.60 0.31
C CYS A 141 11.73 -5.56 0.66
N ILE A 142 10.76 -5.92 1.51
CA ILE A 142 9.72 -4.98 1.96
C ILE A 142 10.33 -3.79 2.72
N GLY A 143 11.30 -4.06 3.61
CA GLY A 143 12.01 -3.01 4.34
C GLY A 143 12.73 -2.03 3.41
N THR A 144 13.41 -2.54 2.38
CA THR A 144 14.05 -1.70 1.35
C THR A 144 13.02 -0.90 0.56
N LEU A 145 11.90 -1.50 0.13
CA LEU A 145 10.85 -0.78 -0.59
C LEU A 145 10.24 0.36 0.22
N CYS A 146 9.93 0.13 1.50
CA CYS A 146 9.46 1.17 2.41
C CYS A 146 10.49 2.30 2.55
N LYS A 147 11.76 1.96 2.76
CA LYS A 147 12.85 2.93 2.88
C LYS A 147 13.02 3.76 1.61
N ASP A 148 13.00 3.11 0.44
CA ASP A 148 13.11 3.79 -0.86
C ASP A 148 11.95 4.78 -1.05
N ILE A 149 10.74 4.43 -0.61
CA ILE A 149 9.55 5.30 -0.68
C ILE A 149 9.66 6.51 0.27
N GLU A 150 10.20 6.29 1.47
CA GLU A 150 10.37 7.33 2.50
C GLU A 150 11.53 8.28 2.17
N GLU A 151 12.61 7.78 1.57
CA GLU A 151 13.80 8.55 1.21
C GLU A 151 13.74 9.18 -0.19
N ALA A 152 12.76 8.78 -1.02
CA ALA A 152 12.57 9.32 -2.36
C ALA A 152 12.37 10.84 -2.31
N LYS A 153 13.42 11.59 -2.69
CA LYS A 153 13.33 13.03 -2.84
C LYS A 153 12.45 13.37 -4.03
N MET A 154 11.47 14.23 -3.77
CA MET A 154 10.53 14.68 -4.78
C MET A 154 11.21 15.47 -5.89
N PRO A 155 10.89 15.21 -7.18
CA PRO A 155 11.37 16.04 -8.29
C PRO A 155 10.91 17.49 -8.11
N SER A 156 11.85 18.44 -8.06
CA SER A 156 11.54 19.86 -7.84
C SER A 156 10.71 20.53 -8.95
N LYS A 157 10.53 19.83 -10.08
CA LYS A 157 9.80 20.29 -11.27
C LYS A 157 8.55 19.45 -11.59
N MET A 158 7.93 18.84 -10.59
CA MET A 158 6.68 18.10 -10.78
C MET A 158 5.57 19.02 -11.31
N LYS A 159 4.80 18.60 -12.31
CA LYS A 159 3.66 19.36 -12.87
C LYS A 159 2.31 18.68 -12.55
N GLY A 160 2.12 18.23 -11.30
CA GLY A 160 1.01 17.34 -10.96
C GLY A 160 1.26 15.89 -11.39
N GLY A 161 0.31 14.99 -11.11
CA GLY A 161 0.33 13.59 -11.52
C GLY A 161 0.67 12.56 -10.43
N ILE A 162 0.67 11.30 -10.85
CA ILE A 162 0.87 10.15 -9.96
C ILE A 162 2.33 10.05 -9.52
N LEU A 163 2.54 9.88 -8.22
CA LEU A 163 3.84 9.82 -7.61
C LEU A 163 4.52 8.46 -7.90
N PRO A 164 5.85 8.44 -8.08
CA PRO A 164 6.59 7.18 -8.28
C PRO A 164 6.38 6.16 -7.15
N SER A 165 6.19 6.64 -5.91
CA SER A 165 5.90 5.78 -4.75
C SER A 165 4.56 5.05 -4.90
N VAL A 166 3.57 5.70 -5.51
CA VAL A 166 2.25 5.13 -5.78
C VAL A 166 2.36 4.07 -6.89
N SER A 167 2.98 4.39 -8.02
CA SER A 167 3.17 3.42 -9.11
C SER A 167 3.95 2.18 -8.64
N ARG A 168 5.00 2.36 -7.84
CA ARG A 168 5.79 1.24 -7.29
C ARG A 168 4.99 0.38 -6.31
N PHE A 169 4.06 0.97 -5.57
CA PHE A 169 3.12 0.22 -4.74
C PHE A 169 2.14 -0.59 -5.58
N GLU A 170 1.61 -0.03 -6.67
CA GLU A 170 0.76 -0.78 -7.60
C GLU A 170 1.50 -1.97 -8.18
N GLU A 171 2.70 -1.77 -8.74
CA GLU A 171 3.55 -2.84 -9.28
C GLU A 171 3.76 -3.97 -8.28
N PHE A 172 4.08 -3.63 -7.01
CA PHE A 172 4.24 -4.62 -5.96
C PHE A 172 2.94 -5.38 -5.67
N VAL A 173 1.83 -4.67 -5.52
CA VAL A 173 0.52 -5.28 -5.23
C VAL A 173 0.09 -6.19 -6.37
N GLU A 174 0.20 -5.75 -7.62
CA GLU A 174 -0.13 -6.56 -8.79
C GLU A 174 0.70 -7.84 -8.85
N PHE A 175 2.02 -7.71 -8.74
CA PHE A 175 2.91 -8.85 -8.81
C PHE A 175 2.69 -9.83 -7.65
N SER A 176 2.54 -9.31 -6.43
CA SER A 176 2.37 -10.15 -5.25
C SER A 176 1.03 -10.88 -5.22
N GLU A 177 -0.08 -10.22 -5.61
CA GLU A 177 -1.39 -10.87 -5.73
C GLU A 177 -1.42 -11.95 -6.82
N GLU A 178 -0.73 -11.71 -7.95
CA GLU A 178 -0.56 -12.70 -9.00
C GLU A 178 0.14 -13.96 -8.48
N MET A 179 1.25 -13.79 -7.75
CA MET A 179 2.04 -14.89 -7.21
C MET A 179 1.32 -15.66 -6.09
N PHE A 180 0.58 -14.95 -5.24
CA PHE A 180 -0.12 -15.53 -4.09
C PHE A 180 -1.56 -15.96 -4.39
N ARG A 181 -2.01 -15.89 -5.65
CA ARG A 181 -3.39 -16.26 -6.04
C ARG A 181 -3.81 -17.64 -5.51
N THR A 182 -2.92 -18.61 -5.54
CA THR A 182 -3.15 -19.99 -5.08
C THR A 182 -2.56 -20.29 -3.71
N ALA A 183 -1.88 -19.32 -3.08
CA ALA A 183 -1.17 -19.52 -1.84
C ALA A 183 -2.15 -19.65 -0.67
N ARG A 184 -2.01 -20.72 0.12
CA ARG A 184 -2.91 -20.98 1.27
C ARG A 184 -2.63 -20.09 2.48
N ARG A 185 -1.39 -19.59 2.63
CA ARG A 185 -0.96 -18.74 3.76
C ARG A 185 -0.61 -17.34 3.28
N ARG A 186 -1.49 -16.38 3.57
CA ARG A 186 -1.36 -14.98 3.13
C ARG A 186 -0.94 -13.99 4.22
N GLY A 187 -0.85 -14.42 5.48
CA GLY A 187 -0.64 -13.49 6.61
C GLY A 187 0.62 -12.61 6.51
N GLU A 188 1.72 -13.12 5.97
CA GLU A 188 2.95 -12.31 5.77
C GLU A 188 2.82 -11.33 4.60
N LEU A 189 2.07 -11.71 3.55
CA LEU A 189 1.76 -10.83 2.43
C LEU A 189 0.85 -9.69 2.88
N ASP A 190 -0.22 -10.00 3.62
CA ASP A 190 -1.18 -8.99 4.09
C ASP A 190 -0.50 -7.95 4.99
N LYS A 191 0.42 -8.38 5.87
CA LYS A 191 1.27 -7.48 6.67
C LYS A 191 2.15 -6.60 5.79
N ALA A 192 2.75 -7.17 4.74
CA ALA A 192 3.59 -6.42 3.81
C ALA A 192 2.80 -5.38 3.01
N HIS A 193 1.61 -5.75 2.51
CA HIS A 193 0.69 -4.81 1.84
C HIS A 193 0.33 -3.64 2.74
N LEU A 194 -0.08 -3.92 3.98
CA LEU A 194 -0.45 -2.89 4.95
C LEU A 194 0.72 -1.97 5.28
N ARG A 195 1.92 -2.54 5.47
CA ARG A 195 3.13 -1.78 5.76
C ARG A 195 3.51 -0.88 4.59
N LEU A 196 3.54 -1.41 3.37
CA LEU A 196 3.91 -0.67 2.18
C LEU A 196 2.89 0.44 1.88
N ALA A 197 1.59 0.14 1.98
CA ALA A 197 0.54 1.14 1.85
C ALA A 197 0.69 2.27 2.88
N SER A 198 1.05 1.94 4.12
CA SER A 198 1.30 2.97 5.15
C SER A 198 2.50 3.85 4.81
N SER A 199 3.62 3.29 4.32
CA SER A 199 4.77 4.10 3.86
C SER A 199 4.40 5.00 2.68
N VAL A 200 3.59 4.54 1.72
CA VAL A 200 3.11 5.37 0.61
C VAL A 200 2.25 6.53 1.10
N PHE A 201 1.33 6.27 2.04
CA PHE A 201 0.46 7.32 2.58
C PHE A 201 1.27 8.37 3.33
N SER A 202 2.22 7.96 4.16
CA SER A 202 3.15 8.87 4.84
C SER A 202 4.00 9.67 3.84
N SER A 203 4.44 9.04 2.75
CA SER A 203 5.18 9.70 1.66
C SER A 203 4.33 10.79 1.00
N ILE A 204 3.05 10.52 0.72
CA ILE A 204 2.10 11.53 0.22
C ILE A 204 1.90 12.63 1.25
N ASP A 205 1.58 12.29 2.50
CA ASP A 205 1.28 13.26 3.57
C ASP A 205 2.46 14.23 3.82
N SER A 206 3.71 13.77 3.63
CA SER A 206 4.93 14.58 3.75
C SER A 206 4.98 15.77 2.79
N LEU A 207 4.19 15.75 1.70
CA LEU A 207 4.07 16.86 0.75
C LEU A 207 3.52 18.12 1.41
N SER A 208 2.76 18.01 2.50
CA SER A 208 2.19 19.17 3.21
C SER A 208 3.29 20.06 3.81
N SER A 209 4.42 19.45 4.17
CA SER A 209 5.57 20.12 4.76
C SER A 209 6.63 20.51 3.73
N ALA A 210 6.48 20.07 2.49
CA ALA A 210 7.41 20.38 1.41
C ALA A 210 7.09 21.77 0.84
N ASN A 211 8.08 22.69 0.84
CA ASN A 211 7.98 24.02 0.21
C ASN A 211 7.99 23.91 -1.33
N LEU A 212 6.96 23.28 -1.89
CA LEU A 212 6.81 23.06 -3.32
C LEU A 212 6.13 24.27 -3.97
N LYS A 213 6.52 24.56 -5.22
CA LYS A 213 5.83 25.57 -6.05
C LYS A 213 4.50 25.07 -6.62
N VAL A 214 4.17 23.79 -6.39
CA VAL A 214 2.96 23.12 -6.89
C VAL A 214 1.89 23.16 -5.81
N ASN A 215 0.62 23.16 -6.21
CA ASN A 215 -0.47 23.04 -5.24
C ASN A 215 -0.46 21.62 -4.63
N THR A 216 -0.12 21.51 -3.35
CA THR A 216 0.01 20.24 -2.63
C THR A 216 -1.32 19.51 -2.49
N ASP A 217 -2.42 20.21 -2.19
CA ASP A 217 -3.76 19.62 -2.07
C ASP A 217 -4.20 18.96 -3.38
N MET A 218 -3.90 19.58 -4.52
CA MET A 218 -4.16 18.99 -5.85
C MET A 218 -3.43 17.66 -6.05
N VAL A 219 -2.12 17.64 -5.76
CA VAL A 219 -1.30 16.43 -5.95
C VAL A 219 -1.76 15.32 -5.00
N MET A 220 -2.05 15.66 -3.75
CA MET A 220 -2.55 14.72 -2.75
C MET A 220 -3.91 14.15 -3.16
N MET A 221 -4.84 15.01 -3.58
CA MET A 221 -6.16 14.62 -4.10
C MET A 221 -6.02 13.63 -5.26
N GLU A 222 -5.20 13.93 -6.28
CA GLU A 222 -4.98 13.03 -7.42
C GLU A 222 -4.45 11.67 -6.99
N ASN A 223 -3.43 11.65 -6.13
CA ASN A 223 -2.76 10.43 -5.72
C ASN A 223 -3.64 9.56 -4.82
N PHE A 224 -4.39 10.14 -3.88
CA PHE A 224 -5.33 9.39 -3.05
C PHE A 224 -6.52 8.87 -3.86
N TYR A 225 -6.99 9.63 -4.85
CA TYR A 225 -8.02 9.16 -5.77
C TYR A 225 -7.53 7.94 -6.58
N HIS A 226 -6.33 8.02 -7.14
CA HIS A 226 -5.72 6.94 -7.91
C HIS A 226 -5.57 5.66 -7.08
N ILE A 227 -5.02 5.76 -5.86
CA ILE A 227 -4.94 4.64 -4.92
C ILE A 227 -6.33 4.05 -4.64
N HIS A 228 -7.33 4.89 -4.39
CA HIS A 228 -8.70 4.43 -4.15
C HIS A 228 -9.26 3.65 -5.35
N CYS A 229 -9.10 4.17 -6.56
CA CYS A 229 -9.52 3.51 -7.81
C CYS A 229 -8.80 2.17 -8.02
N PHE A 230 -7.49 2.13 -7.79
CA PHE A 230 -6.69 0.91 -7.83
C PHE A 230 -7.18 -0.14 -6.84
N LEU A 231 -7.35 0.21 -5.57
CA LEU A 231 -7.81 -0.72 -4.54
C LEU A 231 -9.26 -1.19 -4.78
N CYS A 232 -10.13 -0.33 -5.31
CA CYS A 232 -11.48 -0.71 -5.75
C CYS A 232 -11.45 -1.77 -6.86
N ARG A 233 -10.52 -1.65 -7.81
CA ARG A 233 -10.35 -2.62 -8.91
C ARG A 233 -9.79 -3.94 -8.40
N LYS A 234 -8.80 -3.91 -7.50
CA LYS A 234 -8.12 -5.12 -7.01
C LYS A 234 -8.89 -5.90 -5.95
N LYS A 235 -9.72 -5.24 -5.13
CA LYS A 235 -10.59 -5.87 -4.09
C LYS A 235 -9.81 -6.75 -3.10
N ILE A 236 -8.70 -6.23 -2.58
CA ILE A 236 -7.83 -6.95 -1.63
C ILE A 236 -8.33 -6.72 -0.21
N ASN A 237 -8.78 -7.78 0.45
CA ASN A 237 -9.46 -7.71 1.76
C ASN A 237 -8.65 -6.98 2.85
N CYS A 238 -7.35 -7.27 2.97
CA CYS A 238 -6.52 -6.65 4.00
C CYS A 238 -6.33 -5.13 3.78
N LEU A 239 -6.51 -4.65 2.55
CA LEU A 239 -6.36 -3.24 2.17
C LEU A 239 -7.69 -2.45 2.20
N GLU A 240 -8.80 -3.06 2.60
CA GLU A 240 -10.10 -2.37 2.69
C GLU A 240 -10.09 -1.16 3.65
N GLY A 241 -9.33 -1.25 4.74
CA GLY A 241 -9.07 -0.10 5.62
C GLY A 241 -8.38 1.04 4.88
N LYS A 242 -7.31 0.73 4.15
CA LYS A 242 -6.54 1.69 3.35
C LYS A 242 -7.35 2.28 2.19
N LYS A 243 -8.25 1.50 1.58
CA LYS A 243 -9.18 2.00 0.57
C LYS A 243 -10.12 3.07 1.12
N ARG A 244 -10.72 2.85 2.29
CA ARG A 244 -11.57 3.85 2.96
C ARG A 244 -10.77 5.09 3.35
N GLU A 245 -9.57 4.88 3.86
CA GLU A 245 -8.63 5.94 4.24
C GLU A 245 -8.22 6.80 3.03
N ALA A 246 -7.95 6.19 1.86
CA ALA A 246 -7.67 6.90 0.61
C ALA A 246 -8.86 7.74 0.16
N LYS A 247 -10.07 7.19 0.19
CA LYS A 247 -11.29 7.93 -0.16
C LYS A 247 -11.48 9.15 0.75
N GLN A 248 -11.26 8.99 2.04
CA GLN A 248 -11.40 10.06 3.02
C GLN A 248 -10.39 11.19 2.74
N ARG A 249 -9.10 10.87 2.60
CA ARG A 249 -8.07 11.87 2.30
C ARG A 249 -8.27 12.53 0.93
N TYR A 250 -8.73 11.78 -0.08
CA TYR A 250 -9.13 12.35 -1.37
C TYR A 250 -10.18 13.45 -1.19
N SER A 251 -11.27 13.17 -0.46
CA SER A 251 -12.33 14.13 -0.21
C SER A 251 -11.84 15.36 0.57
N GLU A 252 -11.03 15.16 1.61
CA GLU A 252 -10.47 16.25 2.42
C GLU A 252 -9.58 17.20 1.61
N HIS A 253 -8.70 16.65 0.77
CA HIS A 253 -7.83 17.47 -0.07
C HIS A 253 -8.58 18.09 -1.26
N MET A 254 -9.60 17.42 -1.79
CA MET A 254 -10.53 18.02 -2.76
C MET A 254 -11.20 19.26 -2.15
N GLU A 255 -11.75 19.14 -0.95
CA GLU A 255 -12.41 20.26 -0.25
C GLU A 255 -11.43 21.42 -0.02
N LYS A 256 -10.24 21.14 0.52
CA LYS A 256 -9.19 22.16 0.72
C LYS A 256 -8.77 22.83 -0.58
N TYR A 257 -8.59 22.04 -1.64
CA TYR A 257 -8.26 22.54 -2.97
C TYR A 257 -9.36 23.47 -3.49
N VAL A 258 -10.62 23.02 -3.44
CA VAL A 258 -11.78 23.79 -3.88
C VAL A 258 -11.89 25.10 -3.12
N ILE A 259 -11.92 25.08 -1.78
CA ILE A 259 -12.04 26.28 -0.94
C ILE A 259 -10.91 27.28 -1.24
N LYS A 260 -9.66 26.80 -1.34
CA LYS A 260 -8.49 27.66 -1.58
C LYS A 260 -8.53 28.37 -2.93
N TYR A 261 -8.99 27.69 -3.98
CA TYR A 261 -9.07 28.30 -5.32
C TYR A 261 -10.36 29.09 -5.53
N LEU A 262 -11.45 28.70 -4.90
CA LEU A 262 -12.72 29.40 -4.97
C LEU A 262 -12.68 30.74 -4.20
N GLY A 263 -11.81 30.85 -3.20
CA GLY A 263 -11.45 32.13 -2.60
C GLY A 263 -10.84 33.13 -3.59
N GLN A 264 -10.24 32.70 -4.71
CA GLN A 264 -9.57 33.63 -5.64
C GLN A 264 -10.55 34.45 -6.50
N PRO A 265 -11.58 33.87 -7.15
CA PRO A 265 -12.55 34.65 -7.94
C PRO A 265 -13.30 35.72 -7.15
N LEU A 266 -13.63 35.48 -5.88
CA LEU A 266 -14.46 36.36 -5.04
C LEU A 266 -13.74 36.85 -3.77
N GLU A 267 -12.41 36.98 -3.81
CA GLU A 267 -11.57 37.18 -2.61
C GLU A 267 -12.02 38.32 -1.68
N LYS A 268 -12.31 39.51 -2.22
CA LYS A 268 -12.71 40.67 -1.42
C LYS A 268 -14.12 40.51 -0.85
N LEU A 269 -15.01 39.85 -1.58
CA LEU A 269 -16.37 39.54 -1.13
C LEU A 269 -16.32 38.53 0.01
N ASN A 270 -15.54 37.46 -0.15
CA ASN A 270 -15.23 36.49 0.90
C ASN A 270 -14.67 37.19 2.15
N HIS A 271 -13.65 38.04 2.01
CA HIS A 271 -13.06 38.74 3.15
C HIS A 271 -14.05 39.67 3.87
N PHE A 272 -14.92 40.35 3.12
CA PHE A 272 -15.97 41.20 3.69
C PHE A 272 -16.95 40.39 4.54
N PHE A 273 -17.49 39.31 3.99
CA PHE A 273 -18.50 38.49 4.69
C PHE A 273 -17.91 37.62 5.81
N GLU A 274 -16.65 37.19 5.73
CA GLU A 274 -15.93 36.61 6.88
C GLU A 274 -15.84 37.62 8.03
N GLY A 275 -15.58 38.89 7.72
CA GLY A 275 -15.60 39.97 8.71
C GLY A 275 -16.99 40.19 9.33
N VAL A 276 -18.04 40.16 8.51
CA VAL A 276 -19.44 40.22 8.99
C VAL A 276 -19.74 39.05 9.93
N LYS A 277 -19.43 37.81 9.53
CA LYS A 277 -19.62 36.61 10.36
C LYS A 277 -18.87 36.72 11.68
N ALA A 278 -17.63 37.20 11.66
CA ALA A 278 -16.85 37.41 12.87
C ALA A 278 -17.49 38.43 13.84
N ARG A 279 -18.12 39.49 13.32
CA ARG A 279 -18.84 40.48 14.15
C ARG A 279 -20.12 39.90 14.75
N VAL A 280 -20.89 39.16 13.96
CA VAL A 280 -22.09 38.47 14.46
C VAL A 280 -21.70 37.45 15.55
N ALA A 281 -20.62 36.69 15.34
CA ALA A 281 -20.09 35.75 16.34
C ALA A 281 -19.57 36.44 17.61
N GLN A 282 -19.14 37.70 17.53
CA GLN A 282 -18.78 38.54 18.69
C GLN A 282 -20.00 39.09 19.45
N GLY A 283 -21.22 38.75 19.04
CA GLY A 283 -22.47 39.16 19.69
C GLY A 283 -23.08 40.45 19.16
N VAL A 284 -22.57 41.00 18.04
CA VAL A 284 -23.23 42.11 17.34
C VAL A 284 -24.52 41.58 16.73
N LYS A 285 -25.65 42.23 17.02
CA LYS A 285 -26.93 41.85 16.40
C LYS A 285 -26.86 42.04 14.89
N GLU A 286 -27.48 41.14 14.14
CA GLU A 286 -27.46 41.16 12.66
C GLU A 286 -27.91 42.51 12.09
N GLU A 287 -28.96 43.10 12.66
CA GLU A 287 -29.49 44.43 12.31
C GLU A 287 -28.47 45.56 12.52
N GLU A 288 -27.57 45.39 13.50
CA GLU A 288 -26.59 46.40 13.91
C GLU A 288 -25.29 46.35 13.10
N VAL A 289 -25.04 45.26 12.38
CA VAL A 289 -23.85 45.08 11.53
C VAL A 289 -23.73 46.22 10.53
N SER A 290 -24.85 46.65 9.95
CA SER A 290 -24.88 47.70 8.93
C SER A 290 -24.44 49.09 9.43
N PHE A 291 -24.37 49.31 10.74
CA PHE A 291 -23.85 50.53 11.37
C PHE A 291 -22.34 50.48 11.65
N GLN A 292 -21.72 49.30 11.57
CA GLN A 292 -20.26 49.16 11.72
C GLN A 292 -19.57 49.78 10.50
N LEU A 293 -18.69 50.76 10.71
CA LEU A 293 -18.06 51.52 9.61
C LEU A 293 -17.42 50.61 8.55
N ALA A 294 -16.69 49.58 9.00
CA ALA A 294 -15.99 48.61 8.14
C ALA A 294 -16.93 47.65 7.36
N TYR A 295 -18.18 47.52 7.80
CA TYR A 295 -19.18 46.62 7.23
C TYR A 295 -20.48 47.36 6.91
N SER A 296 -20.39 48.65 6.61
CA SER A 296 -21.56 49.49 6.35
C SER A 296 -22.23 49.15 5.01
N LYS A 297 -23.48 49.59 4.82
CA LYS A 297 -24.20 49.47 3.53
C LYS A 297 -23.41 50.02 2.36
N GLN A 298 -22.69 51.13 2.57
CA GLN A 298 -21.87 51.76 1.54
C GLN A 298 -20.66 50.90 1.19
N GLU A 299 -20.03 50.28 2.19
CA GLU A 299 -18.87 49.41 1.95
C GLU A 299 -19.28 48.11 1.25
N LEU A 300 -20.42 47.53 1.62
CA LEU A 300 -20.98 46.37 0.92
C LEU A 300 -21.20 46.67 -0.58
N ARG A 301 -21.82 47.81 -0.93
CA ARG A 301 -22.01 48.22 -2.34
C ARG A 301 -20.68 48.31 -3.09
N LYS A 302 -19.67 48.95 -2.51
CA LYS A 302 -18.33 49.06 -3.12
C LYS A 302 -17.64 47.71 -3.34
N VAL A 303 -17.92 46.72 -2.49
CA VAL A 303 -17.35 45.38 -2.64
C VAL A 303 -18.07 44.63 -3.76
N ILE A 304 -19.41 44.69 -3.82
CA ILE A 304 -20.23 44.07 -4.87
C ILE A 304 -19.90 44.65 -6.26
N GLU A 305 -19.75 45.97 -6.38
CA GLU A 305 -19.41 46.67 -7.64
C GLU A 305 -18.09 46.17 -8.29
N LYS A 306 -17.22 45.52 -7.52
CA LYS A 306 -15.96 44.93 -8.04
C LYS A 306 -16.16 43.58 -8.73
N TYR A 307 -17.34 42.98 -8.61
CA TYR A 307 -17.65 41.64 -9.12
C TYR A 307 -18.88 41.63 -10.03
N PRO A 308 -18.89 42.43 -11.12
CA PRO A 308 -19.95 42.32 -12.11
C PRO A 308 -19.93 40.92 -12.74
N GLY A 309 -21.09 40.40 -13.16
CA GLY A 309 -21.20 39.01 -13.67
C GLY A 309 -20.21 38.64 -14.78
N LYS A 310 -19.84 39.60 -15.64
CA LYS A 310 -18.81 39.40 -16.69
C LYS A 310 -17.41 39.12 -16.13
N GLU A 311 -17.01 39.82 -15.07
CA GLU A 311 -15.71 39.61 -14.43
C GLU A 311 -15.70 38.29 -13.65
N VAL A 312 -16.82 37.93 -13.02
CA VAL A 312 -16.98 36.62 -12.36
C VAL A 312 -16.85 35.48 -13.36
N LYS A 313 -17.54 35.56 -14.51
CA LYS A 313 -17.42 34.57 -15.59
C LYS A 313 -15.98 34.46 -16.07
N ARG A 314 -15.30 35.58 -16.32
CA ARG A 314 -13.89 35.60 -16.77
C ARG A 314 -12.92 35.00 -15.73
N ALA A 315 -13.18 35.24 -14.45
CA ALA A 315 -12.41 34.64 -13.36
C ALA A 315 -12.60 33.11 -13.33
N LEU A 316 -13.85 32.63 -13.49
CA LEU A 316 -14.17 31.20 -13.59
C LEU A 316 -13.53 30.54 -14.81
N GLU A 317 -13.56 31.18 -16.00
CA GLU A 317 -12.86 30.68 -17.21
C GLU A 317 -11.34 30.55 -16.98
N THR A 318 -10.75 31.52 -16.28
CA THR A 318 -9.33 31.51 -15.95
C THR A 318 -9.01 30.39 -14.96
N LEU A 319 -9.88 30.17 -13.99
CA LEU A 319 -9.75 29.09 -13.02
C LEU A 319 -9.85 27.73 -13.72
N TYR A 320 -10.85 27.52 -14.58
CA TYR A 320 -11.00 26.28 -15.36
C TYR A 320 -9.73 25.97 -16.17
N LYS A 321 -9.20 26.96 -16.90
CA LYS A 321 -7.95 26.80 -17.68
C LYS A 321 -6.74 26.47 -16.80
N LYS A 322 -6.67 27.00 -15.58
CA LYS A 322 -5.61 26.65 -14.61
C LYS A 322 -5.78 25.20 -14.16
N ILE A 323 -6.98 24.77 -13.75
CA ILE A 323 -7.24 23.40 -13.31
C ILE A 323 -6.88 22.43 -14.45
N HIS A 324 -7.40 22.65 -15.65
CA HIS A 324 -7.10 21.83 -16.84
C HIS A 324 -5.60 21.75 -17.16
N LYS A 325 -4.82 22.80 -16.90
CA LYS A 325 -3.37 22.82 -17.18
C LYS A 325 -2.55 22.03 -16.17
N TYR A 326 -2.96 22.01 -14.91
CA TYR A 326 -2.17 21.45 -13.80
C TYR A 326 -2.64 20.08 -13.34
N LEU A 327 -3.91 19.75 -13.59
CA LEU A 327 -4.47 18.44 -13.29
C LEU A 327 -4.01 17.41 -14.33
N SER A 328 -3.61 16.24 -13.89
CA SER A 328 -3.24 15.11 -14.75
C SER A 328 -4.45 14.59 -15.52
N PRO A 329 -4.30 14.26 -16.82
CA PRO A 329 -5.37 13.65 -17.60
C PRO A 329 -5.64 12.18 -17.23
N GLU A 330 -4.72 11.50 -16.53
CA GLU A 330 -4.77 10.04 -16.30
C GLU A 330 -6.06 9.56 -15.62
N GLU A 331 -6.57 10.32 -14.65
CA GLU A 331 -7.76 9.93 -13.85
C GLU A 331 -9.05 10.65 -14.27
N ASN A 332 -8.99 11.50 -15.31
CA ASN A 332 -10.10 12.32 -15.78
C ASN A 332 -10.86 13.03 -14.63
N LEU A 333 -10.11 13.59 -13.67
CA LEU A 333 -10.68 14.24 -12.48
C LEU A 333 -11.27 15.62 -12.77
N LEU A 334 -10.99 16.21 -13.94
CA LEU A 334 -11.40 17.58 -14.27
C LEU A 334 -12.91 17.81 -14.12
N PRO A 335 -13.81 16.97 -14.66
CA PRO A 335 -15.25 17.16 -14.48
C PRO A 335 -15.68 17.06 -13.01
N VAL A 336 -15.04 16.17 -12.24
CA VAL A 336 -15.36 15.96 -10.82
C VAL A 336 -14.95 17.16 -9.99
N VAL A 337 -13.72 17.64 -10.18
CA VAL A 337 -13.19 18.85 -9.52
C VAL A 337 -14.02 20.07 -9.92
N TRP A 338 -14.37 20.20 -11.21
CA TRP A 338 -15.15 21.33 -11.70
C TRP A 338 -16.56 21.35 -11.12
N HIS A 339 -17.21 20.19 -11.03
CA HIS A 339 -18.51 20.09 -10.37
C HIS A 339 -18.41 20.39 -8.87
N ALA A 340 -17.35 19.95 -8.18
CA ALA A 340 -17.13 20.32 -6.78
C ALA A 340 -16.94 21.84 -6.61
N MET A 341 -16.23 22.50 -7.53
CA MET A 341 -16.09 23.96 -7.58
C MET A 341 -17.44 24.66 -7.78
N GLU A 342 -18.26 24.15 -8.70
CA GLU A 342 -19.62 24.65 -8.94
C GLU A 342 -20.47 24.59 -7.66
N GLN A 343 -20.52 23.43 -7.00
CA GLN A 343 -21.31 23.25 -5.78
C GLN A 343 -20.85 24.16 -4.64
N GLU A 344 -19.53 24.30 -4.44
CA GLU A 344 -19.02 25.19 -3.41
C GLU A 344 -19.27 26.67 -3.75
N PHE A 345 -19.25 27.05 -5.03
CA PHE A 345 -19.55 28.43 -5.44
C PHE A 345 -21.01 28.77 -5.19
N ILE A 346 -21.91 27.84 -5.55
CA ILE A 346 -23.35 27.93 -5.28
C ILE A 346 -23.58 28.11 -3.77
N ARG A 347 -22.91 27.29 -2.95
CA ARG A 347 -23.00 27.37 -1.49
C ARG A 347 -22.56 28.73 -0.95
N GLN A 348 -21.42 29.26 -1.41
CA GLN A 348 -20.93 30.58 -0.99
C GLN A 348 -21.86 31.71 -1.43
N TYR A 349 -22.37 31.65 -2.66
CA TYR A 349 -23.32 32.64 -3.17
C TYR A 349 -24.59 32.68 -2.32
N GLN A 350 -25.15 31.51 -1.98
CA GLN A 350 -26.31 31.41 -1.10
C GLN A 350 -26.03 31.97 0.30
N GLU A 351 -24.83 31.72 0.84
CA GLU A 351 -24.40 32.26 2.14
C GLU A 351 -24.29 33.80 2.12
N PHE A 352 -23.80 34.38 1.01
CA PHE A 352 -23.74 35.84 0.85
C PHE A 352 -25.13 36.44 0.76
N GLU A 353 -26.02 35.87 -0.05
CA GLU A 353 -27.41 36.33 -0.17
C GLU A 353 -28.14 36.26 1.18
N ASP A 354 -27.97 35.17 1.94
CA ASP A 354 -28.53 35.03 3.28
C ASP A 354 -27.98 36.10 4.26
N LEU A 355 -26.67 36.36 4.25
CA LEU A 355 -26.07 37.41 5.06
C LEU A 355 -26.54 38.83 4.65
N ILE A 356 -26.74 39.08 3.36
CA ILE A 356 -27.30 40.34 2.86
C ILE A 356 -28.73 40.52 3.38
N GLN A 357 -29.55 39.47 3.29
CA GLN A 357 -30.94 39.51 3.77
C GLN A 357 -31.03 39.75 5.28
N ARG A 358 -30.19 39.07 6.07
CA ARG A 358 -30.20 39.18 7.54
C ARG A 358 -29.58 40.48 8.05
N CYS A 359 -28.38 40.84 7.57
CA CYS A 359 -27.61 41.96 8.12
C CYS A 359 -27.88 43.31 7.44
N TYR A 360 -28.50 43.31 6.26
CA TYR A 360 -28.71 44.50 5.44
C TYR A 360 -30.15 44.62 4.93
N ALA A 361 -31.12 44.10 5.69
CA ALA A 361 -32.55 44.18 5.39
C ALA A 361 -32.98 45.61 5.02
N GLY A 362 -33.86 45.73 4.02
CA GLY A 362 -34.40 47.01 3.54
C GLY A 362 -33.39 47.94 2.85
N SER A 363 -32.15 47.48 2.58
CA SER A 363 -31.13 48.28 1.88
C SER A 363 -31.26 48.28 0.35
N GLY A 364 -32.03 47.33 -0.20
CA GLY A 364 -32.15 47.09 -1.65
C GLY A 364 -30.85 46.63 -2.31
N ILE A 365 -29.85 46.23 -1.52
CA ILE A 365 -28.57 45.72 -2.04
C ILE A 365 -28.77 44.26 -2.43
N THR A 366 -28.36 43.91 -3.63
CA THR A 366 -28.39 42.54 -4.19
C THR A 366 -27.11 42.32 -4.98
N MET A 367 -26.77 41.06 -5.23
CA MET A 367 -25.65 40.74 -6.12
C MET A 367 -25.97 41.11 -7.58
N ASP A 368 -24.93 41.50 -8.33
CA ASP A 368 -25.03 41.91 -9.75
C ASP A 368 -25.39 40.76 -10.72
N PHE A 369 -25.43 39.52 -10.23
CA PHE A 369 -25.74 38.32 -10.99
C PHE A 369 -26.63 37.39 -10.17
N THR A 370 -27.45 36.61 -10.87
CA THR A 370 -28.39 35.66 -10.27
C THR A 370 -27.80 34.25 -10.19
N MET A 371 -28.49 33.37 -9.47
CA MET A 371 -28.20 31.93 -9.49
C MET A 371 -28.29 31.33 -10.90
N GLU A 372 -29.25 31.78 -11.72
CA GLU A 372 -29.40 31.30 -13.10
C GLU A 372 -28.21 31.72 -13.98
N ASP A 373 -27.75 32.96 -13.84
CA ASP A 373 -26.56 33.45 -14.53
C ASP A 373 -25.32 32.62 -14.16
N LEU A 374 -25.17 32.30 -12.87
CA LEU A 374 -24.07 31.51 -12.36
C LEU A 374 -24.06 30.09 -12.95
N LEU A 375 -25.19 29.40 -12.94
CA LEU A 375 -25.35 28.09 -13.57
C LEU A 375 -25.05 28.16 -15.09
N SER A 376 -25.49 29.23 -15.74
CA SER A 376 -25.18 29.49 -17.16
C SER A 376 -23.68 29.67 -17.40
N TYR A 377 -22.97 30.36 -16.49
CA TYR A 377 -21.51 30.52 -16.59
C TYR A 377 -20.80 29.18 -16.54
N PHE A 378 -21.06 28.35 -15.52
CA PHE A 378 -20.45 27.03 -15.38
C PHE A 378 -20.71 26.13 -16.60
N ASN A 379 -21.96 26.07 -17.06
CA ASN A 379 -22.34 25.31 -18.26
C ASN A 379 -21.60 25.80 -19.51
N SER A 380 -21.54 27.12 -19.72
CA SER A 380 -20.87 27.69 -20.89
C SER A 380 -19.36 27.42 -20.91
N ILE A 381 -18.72 27.37 -19.73
CA ILE A 381 -17.29 27.09 -19.58
C ILE A 381 -16.99 25.62 -19.87
N THR A 382 -17.86 24.69 -19.45
CA THR A 382 -17.68 23.25 -19.72
C THR A 382 -17.93 22.89 -21.19
N LEU A 383 -18.78 23.66 -21.89
CA LEU A 383 -19.09 23.45 -23.31
C LEU A 383 -18.12 24.16 -24.28
N SER A 384 -17.25 25.05 -23.77
CA SER A 384 -16.17 25.73 -24.53
C SER A 384 -14.88 24.94 -24.50
#